data_AF-A0A3C1ZLY0-F1
#
_entry.id   AF-A0A3C1ZLY0-F1
#
_cell.length_a   1.000
_cell.length_b   1.000
_cell.length_c   1.000
_cell.angle_alpha   90.00
_cell.angle_beta   90.00
_cell.angle_gamma   90.00
#
_symmetry.space_group_name_H-M   'P 1'
#
loop_
_entity.id
_entity.type
_entity.pdbx_description
1 polymer ?
#
loop_
_entity_poly.entity_id
_entity_poly.type
_entity_poly.pdbx_seq_one_letter_code
_entity_poly.pdbx_strand_id
1 'polypeptide(L)'
;MIEFKDLDALMFYLDPSGTLAVHNSDTQGQEIRFSLGDRMPKLDPDMRLLAEEAFDPYAFSFSIQLPKAPLKAESTHPAITKRQEGNTVHFEGRMRDVIASETAPGMVISW
;
A
#
# COMPACT_ATOMS: atom_id res chain seq x y z
N MET A 1 -12.81 -5.88 -17.13
CA MET A 1 -11.59 -6.35 -16.44
C MET A 1 -10.43 -5.73 -17.18
N ILE A 2 -9.57 -4.98 -16.49
CA ILE A 2 -8.35 -4.44 -17.11
C ILE A 2 -7.26 -5.50 -16.91
N GLU A 3 -6.69 -5.97 -18.00
CA GLU A 3 -5.54 -6.89 -17.99
C GLU A 3 -4.29 -6.10 -18.40
N PHE A 4 -3.19 -6.32 -17.68
CA PHE A 4 -1.91 -5.69 -17.95
C PHE A 4 -0.94 -6.73 -18.53
N LYS A 5 -0.14 -6.31 -19.51
CA LYS A 5 0.84 -7.17 -20.20
C LYS A 5 1.96 -7.69 -19.29
N ASP A 6 2.32 -6.89 -18.28
CA ASP A 6 3.40 -7.14 -17.32
C ASP A 6 3.17 -6.26 -16.07
N LEU A 7 3.98 -6.48 -15.02
CA LEU A 7 3.90 -5.72 -13.78
C LEU A 7 4.32 -4.27 -13.96
N ASP A 8 5.24 -3.97 -14.88
CA ASP A 8 5.67 -2.60 -15.16
C ASP A 8 4.51 -1.76 -15.74
N ALA A 9 3.68 -2.36 -16.61
CA ALA A 9 2.47 -1.72 -17.12
C ALA A 9 1.43 -1.47 -16.02
N LEU A 10 1.30 -2.39 -15.07
CA LEU A 10 0.46 -2.18 -13.88
C LEU A 10 1.01 -1.04 -13.03
N MET A 11 2.32 -1.01 -12.75
CA MET A 11 2.95 0.05 -11.95
C MET A 11 2.77 1.41 -12.63
N PHE A 12 3.02 1.50 -13.93
CA PHE A 12 2.84 2.73 -14.70
C PHE A 12 1.38 3.20 -14.73
N TYR A 13 0.42 2.28 -14.77
CA TYR A 13 -0.99 2.65 -14.67
C TYR A 13 -1.36 3.20 -13.29
N LEU A 14 -0.82 2.61 -12.22
CA LEU A 14 -1.09 3.03 -10.85
C LEU A 14 -0.38 4.35 -10.49
N ASP A 15 0.84 4.52 -10.98
CA ASP A 15 1.61 5.75 -10.81
C ASP A 15 2.46 6.03 -12.08
N PRO A 16 1.96 6.87 -12.99
CA PRO A 16 2.70 7.26 -14.19
C PRO A 16 4.00 8.00 -13.90
N SER A 17 4.17 8.56 -12.69
CA SER A 17 5.40 9.25 -12.28
C SER A 17 6.52 8.29 -11.84
N GLY A 18 6.17 7.04 -11.49
CA GLY A 18 7.10 6.00 -11.05
C GLY A 18 7.73 6.24 -9.68
N THR A 19 7.14 7.09 -8.84
CA THR A 19 7.64 7.43 -7.49
C THR A 19 6.97 6.63 -6.37
N LEU A 20 5.72 6.23 -6.57
CA LEU A 20 4.81 5.65 -5.60
C LEU A 20 4.49 4.19 -5.88
N ALA A 21 4.59 3.72 -7.13
CA ALA A 21 4.44 2.32 -7.48
C ALA A 21 5.68 1.86 -8.26
N VAL A 22 6.45 0.96 -7.67
CA VAL A 22 7.74 0.51 -8.22
C VAL A 22 7.78 -1.00 -8.25
N HIS A 23 8.21 -1.54 -9.38
CA HIS A 23 8.50 -2.95 -9.56
C HIS A 23 10.01 -3.12 -9.78
N ASN A 24 10.62 -4.02 -9.01
CA ASN A 24 12.01 -4.42 -9.17
C ASN A 24 12.09 -5.92 -9.45
N SER A 25 12.90 -6.29 -10.42
CA SER A 25 13.16 -7.69 -10.80
C SER A 25 14.67 -7.91 -10.84
N ASP A 26 15.18 -8.80 -10.00
CA ASP A 26 16.60 -9.17 -9.97
C ASP A 26 16.79 -10.69 -9.78
N THR A 27 18.02 -11.12 -9.52
CA THR A 27 18.35 -12.54 -9.28
C THR A 27 17.77 -13.09 -7.98
N GLN A 28 17.28 -12.24 -7.07
CA GLN A 28 16.68 -12.60 -5.80
C GLN A 28 15.16 -12.73 -5.87
N GLY A 29 14.52 -12.20 -6.92
CA GLY A 29 13.09 -12.42 -7.19
C GLY A 29 12.40 -11.21 -7.80
N GLN A 30 11.09 -11.14 -7.60
CA GLN A 30 10.29 -9.96 -7.94
C GLN A 30 9.95 -9.21 -6.64
N GLU A 31 9.99 -7.89 -6.67
CA GLU A 31 9.53 -7.01 -5.59
C GLU A 31 8.57 -5.95 -6.16
N ILE A 32 7.44 -5.76 -5.51
CA ILE A 32 6.60 -4.58 -5.71
C ILE A 32 6.61 -3.74 -4.44
N ARG A 33 6.76 -2.43 -4.63
CA ARG A 33 6.62 -1.41 -3.60
C ARG A 33 5.50 -0.45 -3.98
N PHE A 34 4.61 -0.23 -3.03
CA PHE A 34 3.60 0.81 -3.09
C PHE A 34 3.82 1.81 -1.96
N SER A 35 3.68 3.09 -2.26
CA SER A 35 3.65 4.18 -1.29
C SER A 35 2.49 5.12 -1.61
N LEU A 36 1.91 5.75 -0.60
CA LEU A 36 0.90 6.81 -0.77
C LEU A 36 1.48 8.22 -0.62
N GLY A 37 2.81 8.35 -0.62
CA GLY A 37 3.53 9.61 -0.54
C GLY A 37 4.84 9.50 0.24
N ASP A 38 5.59 10.59 0.36
CA ASP A 38 6.79 10.62 1.19
C ASP A 38 6.49 10.92 2.66
N ARG A 39 5.47 11.75 2.90
CA ARG A 39 5.02 12.19 4.22
C ARG A 39 3.56 12.60 4.17
N MET A 40 2.84 12.38 5.28
CA MET A 40 1.52 12.97 5.46
C MET A 40 1.66 14.41 5.96
N PRO A 41 0.75 15.32 5.57
CA PRO A 41 0.77 16.68 6.10
C PRO A 41 0.51 16.64 7.61
N LYS A 42 1.24 17.46 8.36
CA LYS A 42 0.98 17.62 9.79
C LYS A 42 -0.31 18.42 9.96
N LEU A 43 -1.35 17.76 10.47
CA LEU A 43 -2.62 18.40 10.79
C LEU A 43 -2.53 19.02 12.19
N ASP A 44 -3.07 20.23 12.35
CA ASP A 44 -3.35 20.74 13.69
C ASP A 44 -4.45 19.89 14.37
N PRO A 45 -4.61 19.98 15.70
CA PRO A 45 -5.53 19.10 16.43
C PRO A 45 -6.98 19.17 15.94
N ASP A 46 -7.45 20.34 15.53
CA ASP A 46 -8.85 20.53 15.09
C ASP A 46 -9.04 19.94 13.69
N MET A 47 -8.11 20.21 12.77
CA MET A 47 -8.12 19.59 11.44
C MET A 47 -7.98 18.07 11.51
N ARG A 48 -7.19 17.56 12.44
CA ARG A 48 -7.02 16.13 12.67
C ARG A 48 -8.34 15.49 13.08
N LEU A 49 -9.05 16.08 14.04
CA LEU A 49 -10.35 15.57 14.48
C LEU A 49 -11.36 15.54 13.32
N LEU A 50 -11.44 16.63 12.55
CA LEU A 50 -12.31 16.72 11.38
C LEU A 50 -11.97 15.65 10.33
N ALA A 51 -10.68 15.41 10.08
CA ALA A 51 -10.24 14.37 9.16
C ALA A 51 -10.58 12.97 9.71
N GLU A 52 -10.33 12.71 11.00
CA GLU A 52 -10.65 11.43 11.63
C GLU A 52 -12.16 11.13 11.53
N GLU A 53 -13.02 12.11 11.80
CA GLU A 53 -14.48 11.97 11.66
C GLU A 53 -14.91 11.77 10.21
N ALA A 54 -14.37 12.55 9.27
CA ALA A 54 -14.70 12.43 7.86
C ALA A 54 -14.28 11.07 7.27
N PHE A 55 -13.18 10.50 7.76
CA PHE A 55 -12.63 9.24 7.27
C PHE A 55 -13.00 8.00 8.11
N ASP A 56 -13.68 8.16 9.25
CA ASP A 56 -14.14 7.06 10.13
C ASP A 56 -14.96 5.99 9.41
N PRO A 57 -15.88 6.34 8.47
CA PRO A 57 -16.67 5.32 7.77
C PRO A 57 -15.88 4.49 6.74
N TYR A 58 -14.66 4.90 6.38
CA TYR A 58 -13.91 4.30 5.29
C TYR A 58 -12.80 3.36 5.79
N ALA A 59 -12.57 2.30 5.01
CA ALA A 59 -11.48 1.37 5.23
C ALA A 59 -10.61 1.26 3.97
N PHE A 60 -9.31 1.12 4.19
CA PHE A 60 -8.35 0.74 3.17
C PHE A 60 -8.26 -0.79 3.11
N SER A 61 -8.35 -1.34 1.90
CA SER A 61 -8.05 -2.74 1.63
C SER A 61 -7.30 -2.86 0.32
N PHE A 62 -6.14 -3.50 0.36
CA PHE A 62 -5.34 -3.84 -0.81
C PHE A 62 -5.00 -5.32 -0.76
N SER A 63 -5.39 -6.05 -1.80
CA SER A 63 -5.18 -7.49 -1.90
C SER A 63 -4.48 -7.82 -3.21
N ILE A 64 -3.46 -8.67 -3.13
CA ILE A 64 -2.71 -9.12 -4.30
C ILE A 64 -2.53 -10.64 -4.27
N GLN A 65 -2.86 -11.26 -5.40
CA GLN A 65 -2.61 -12.67 -5.66
C GLN A 65 -1.27 -12.80 -6.37
N LEU A 66 -0.33 -13.51 -5.75
CA LEU A 66 0.98 -13.77 -6.33
C LEU A 66 1.02 -15.14 -7.02
N PRO A 67 1.93 -15.34 -7.99
CA PRO A 67 2.09 -16.64 -8.65
C PRO A 67 2.65 -17.73 -7.72
N LYS A 68 3.34 -17.35 -6.64
CA LYS A 68 3.87 -18.22 -5.58
C LYS A 68 3.78 -17.53 -4.22
N ALA A 69 4.01 -18.27 -3.14
CA ALA A 69 3.97 -17.72 -1.80
C ALA A 69 5.01 -16.59 -1.66
N PRO A 70 4.65 -15.46 -1.01
CA PRO A 70 5.58 -14.35 -0.82
C PRO A 70 6.76 -14.77 0.06
N LEU A 71 7.96 -14.32 -0.31
CA LEU A 71 9.15 -14.35 0.52
C LEU A 71 9.08 -13.25 1.59
N LYS A 72 8.50 -12.09 1.21
CA LYS A 72 8.33 -10.93 2.08
C LYS A 72 6.99 -10.26 1.82
N ALA A 73 6.35 -9.81 2.90
CA ALA A 73 5.18 -8.95 2.84
C ALA A 73 5.13 -8.09 4.10
N GLU A 74 5.23 -6.77 3.94
CA GLU A 74 5.34 -5.81 5.04
C GLU A 74 4.60 -4.51 4.71
N SER A 75 4.08 -3.84 5.73
CA SER A 75 3.67 -2.44 5.64
C SER A 75 4.60 -1.59 6.50
N THR A 76 4.92 -0.39 6.03
CA THR A 76 5.64 0.63 6.79
C THR A 76 4.72 1.42 7.72
N HIS A 77 3.41 1.19 7.67
CA HIS A 77 2.42 1.97 8.40
C HIS A 77 1.83 1.18 9.59
N PRO A 78 1.85 1.71 10.82
CA PRO A 78 1.39 0.99 12.00
C PRO A 78 -0.12 0.70 11.99
N ALA A 79 -0.92 1.55 11.34
CA ALA A 79 -2.37 1.36 11.22
C ALA A 79 -2.79 0.36 10.11
N ILE A 80 -1.83 -0.16 9.32
CA ILE A 80 -2.12 -1.15 8.28
C ILE A 80 -1.69 -2.52 8.77
N THR A 81 -2.67 -3.39 8.92
CA THR A 81 -2.48 -4.79 9.26
C THR A 81 -2.27 -5.63 8.02
N LYS A 82 -1.49 -6.70 8.16
CA LYS A 82 -1.23 -7.67 7.10
C LYS A 82 -1.83 -9.02 7.46
N ARG A 83 -2.49 -9.65 6.50
CA ARG A 83 -2.91 -11.06 6.55
C ARG A 83 -2.43 -11.78 5.28
N GLN A 84 -2.02 -13.04 5.41
CA GLN A 84 -1.56 -13.85 4.28
C GLN A 84 -2.30 -15.18 4.23
N GLU A 85 -2.77 -15.55 3.05
CA GLU A 85 -3.50 -16.78 2.78
C GLU A 85 -2.90 -17.48 1.56
N GLY A 86 -1.98 -18.43 1.81
CA GLY A 86 -1.21 -19.09 0.75
C GLY A 86 -0.39 -18.07 -0.05
N ASN A 87 -0.76 -17.87 -1.31
CA ASN A 87 -0.10 -16.96 -2.24
C ASN A 87 -0.78 -15.57 -2.31
N THR A 88 -1.76 -15.32 -1.46
CA THR A 88 -2.50 -14.05 -1.42
C THR A 88 -2.07 -13.24 -0.21
N VAL A 89 -1.78 -11.96 -0.42
CA VAL A 89 -1.46 -11.02 0.66
C VAL A 89 -2.54 -9.95 0.71
N HIS A 90 -3.03 -9.68 1.91
CA HIS A 90 -4.01 -8.66 2.22
C HIS A 90 -3.40 -7.62 3.15
N PHE A 91 -3.60 -6.35 2.82
CA PHE A 91 -3.30 -5.19 3.65
C PHE A 91 -4.60 -4.46 3.95
N GLU A 92 -4.90 -4.26 5.23
CA GLU A 92 -6.18 -3.74 5.69
C GLU A 92 -5.97 -2.74 6.83
N GLY A 93 -6.71 -1.62 6.83
CA GLY A 93 -6.64 -0.61 7.88
C GLY A 93 -7.83 0.35 7.83
N ARG A 94 -8.12 1.01 8.95
CA ARG A 94 -9.14 2.06 8.99
C ARG A 94 -8.57 3.35 8.42
N MET A 95 -9.32 4.03 7.55
CA MET A 95 -8.81 5.25 6.93
C MET A 95 -8.53 6.34 7.96
N ARG A 96 -9.38 6.50 8.99
CA ARG A 96 -9.15 7.45 10.10
C ARG A 96 -7.77 7.30 10.76
N ASP A 97 -7.32 6.06 10.96
CA ASP A 97 -6.06 5.78 11.65
C ASP A 97 -4.86 5.98 10.70
N VAL A 98 -5.09 5.80 9.40
CA VAL A 98 -4.12 6.08 8.33
C VAL A 98 -3.93 7.58 8.12
N ILE A 99 -5.01 8.35 8.03
CA ILE A 99 -4.93 9.80 7.75
C ILE A 99 -4.43 10.62 8.94
N ALA A 100 -4.57 10.08 10.15
CA ALA A 100 -4.17 10.76 11.38
C ALA A 100 -2.68 10.57 11.71
N SER A 101 -1.98 9.77 10.90
CA SER A 101 -0.56 9.47 11.02
C SER A 101 0.27 10.50 10.29
N GLU A 102 1.47 10.80 10.83
CA GLU A 102 2.49 11.59 10.12
C GLU A 102 3.29 10.74 9.10
N THR A 103 3.21 9.41 9.22
CA THR A 103 3.90 8.46 8.35
C THR A 103 3.03 8.16 7.13
N ALA A 104 3.58 8.30 5.93
CA ALA A 104 2.89 7.89 4.71
C ALA A 104 2.80 6.34 4.64
N PRO A 105 1.65 5.79 4.24
CA PRO A 105 1.52 4.36 4.04
C PRO A 105 2.44 3.83 2.94
N GLY A 106 3.14 2.75 3.24
CA GLY A 106 3.90 1.97 2.27
C GLY A 106 3.70 0.48 2.48
N MET A 107 3.81 -0.27 1.39
CA MET A 107 3.70 -1.73 1.35
C MET A 107 4.81 -2.27 0.46
N VAL A 108 5.45 -3.34 0.92
CA VAL A 108 6.51 -4.05 0.17
C VAL A 108 6.16 -5.53 0.13
N ILE A 109 6.18 -6.10 -1.07
CA ILE A 109 5.87 -7.50 -1.30
C ILE A 109 6.93 -8.07 -2.24
N SER A 110 7.56 -9.19 -1.88
CA SER A 110 8.47 -9.91 -2.76
C SER A 110 8.19 -11.41 -2.81
N TRP A 111 8.47 -12.05 -3.95
CA TRP A 111 8.24 -13.48 -4.17
C TRP A 111 9.26 -14.13 -5.11
#